data_AF-A0A969VQ05-F1
#
_entry.id   AF-A0A969VQ05-F1
#
_cell.length_a   1.000
_cell.length_b   1.000
_cell.length_c   1.000
_cell.angle_alpha   90.00
_cell.angle_beta   90.00
_cell.angle_gamma   90.00
#
_symmetry.space_group_name_H-M   'P 1'
#
loop_
_entity.id
_entity.type
_entity.pdbx_description
1 polymer ?
#
loop_
_entity_poly.entity_id
_entity_poly.type
_entity_poly.pdbx_seq_one_letter_code
_entity_poly.pdbx_strand_id
1 'polypeptide(L)'
;MAKKFKDYYDRDWAELLAYKIKQARDQFDSLGFVSRVVGVVKDKEFLDRQDAIVEVFEEVLGKNYQKTFSFLQLYLAPNCRNLRVCLQKGFGYGQLGGI
;
A
#
# COMPACT_ATOMS: atom_id res chain seq x y z
N MET A 1 16.10 -16.01 6.55
CA MET A 1 16.98 -15.25 5.64
C MET A 1 16.37 -13.88 5.45
N ALA A 2 17.13 -12.79 5.61
CA ALA A 2 16.62 -11.45 5.38
C ALA A 2 16.34 -11.23 3.88
N LYS A 3 15.11 -10.83 3.51
CA LYS A 3 14.80 -10.39 2.14
C LYS A 3 15.77 -9.25 1.79
N LYS A 4 16.39 -9.29 0.61
CA LYS A 4 17.19 -8.16 0.13
C LYS A 4 16.24 -6.99 -0.10
N PHE A 5 16.73 -5.77 0.12
CA PHE A 5 15.93 -4.55 -0.03
C PHE A 5 15.25 -4.44 -1.42
N LYS A 6 15.90 -4.96 -2.47
CA LYS A 6 15.34 -5.03 -3.83
C LYS A 6 14.15 -5.98 -3.98
N ASP A 7 14.04 -7.00 -3.13
CA ASP A 7 13.01 -8.03 -3.17
C ASP A 7 11.82 -7.70 -2.25
N TYR A 8 11.79 -6.49 -1.69
CA TYR A 8 10.74 -6.07 -0.76
C TYR A 8 9.39 -5.85 -1.45
N TYR A 9 9.42 -5.45 -2.73
CA TYR A 9 8.24 -5.27 -3.57
C TYR A 9 8.01 -6.53 -4.40
N ASP A 10 7.45 -7.55 -3.76
CA ASP A 10 7.13 -8.84 -4.36
C ASP A 10 5.65 -9.19 -4.21
N ARG A 11 5.29 -10.42 -4.60
CA ARG A 11 3.90 -10.89 -4.52
C ARG A 11 3.37 -10.82 -3.09
N ASP A 12 4.13 -11.25 -2.08
CA ASP A 12 3.68 -11.25 -0.69
C ASP A 12 3.36 -9.83 -0.22
N TRP A 13 4.20 -8.86 -0.59
CA TRP A 13 3.96 -7.45 -0.32
C TRP A 13 2.68 -6.95 -1.00
N ALA A 14 2.49 -7.31 -2.28
CA ALA A 14 1.32 -6.91 -3.05
C ALA A 14 0.02 -7.51 -2.46
N GLU A 15 0.05 -8.77 -2.04
CA GLU A 15 -1.09 -9.47 -1.42
C GLU A 15 -1.45 -8.86 -0.06
N LEU A 16 -0.45 -8.60 0.79
CA LEU A 16 -0.67 -7.96 2.09
C LEU A 16 -1.30 -6.57 1.92
N LEU A 17 -0.79 -5.81 0.95
CA LEU A 17 -1.32 -4.49 0.63
C LEU A 17 -2.75 -4.60 0.10
N ALA A 18 -3.01 -5.45 -0.90
CA ALA A 18 -4.33 -5.65 -1.48
C ALA A 18 -5.38 -6.06 -0.43
N TYR A 19 -5.01 -6.94 0.50
CA TYR A 19 -5.87 -7.35 1.62
C TYR A 19 -6.28 -6.17 2.49
N LYS A 20 -5.32 -5.31 2.87
CA LYS A 20 -5.60 -4.11 3.66
C LYS A 20 -6.42 -3.07 2.88
N ILE A 21 -6.18 -2.90 1.58
CA ILE A 21 -7.00 -2.03 0.74
C ILE A 21 -8.44 -2.56 0.70
N LYS A 22 -8.63 -3.87 0.53
CA LYS A 22 -9.94 -4.52 0.52
C LYS A 22 -10.70 -4.34 1.84
N GLN A 23 -10.01 -4.38 2.99
CA GLN A 23 -10.64 -4.06 4.28
C GLN A 23 -11.19 -2.62 4.34
N ALA A 24 -10.51 -1.66 3.69
CA ALA A 24 -10.98 -0.28 3.61
C ALA A 24 -11.98 -0.03 2.47
N ARG A 25 -12.01 -0.89 1.45
CA ARG A 25 -12.91 -0.84 0.29
C ARG A 25 -13.30 -2.26 -0.13
N ASP A 26 -14.47 -2.71 0.32
CA ASP A 26 -14.95 -4.08 0.08
C ASP A 26 -15.00 -4.46 -1.42
N GLN A 27 -15.33 -3.50 -2.28
CA GLN A 27 -15.40 -3.66 -3.74
C GLN A 27 -14.05 -3.58 -4.47
N PHE A 28 -12.92 -3.53 -3.74
CA PHE A 28 -11.60 -3.45 -4.35
C PHE A 28 -11.21 -4.77 -5.03
N ASP A 29 -10.79 -4.70 -6.30
CA ASP A 29 -10.25 -5.84 -7.03
C ASP A 29 -8.82 -6.17 -6.56
N SER A 30 -8.75 -6.92 -5.47
CA SER A 30 -7.49 -7.36 -4.87
C SER A 30 -6.66 -8.24 -5.80
N LEU A 31 -7.31 -9.09 -6.61
CA LEU A 31 -6.61 -10.04 -7.48
C LEU A 31 -6.02 -9.33 -8.70
N GLY A 32 -6.79 -8.44 -9.33
CA GLY A 32 -6.31 -7.60 -10.42
C GLY A 32 -5.15 -6.71 -9.99
N PHE A 33 -5.22 -6.11 -8.79
CA PHE A 33 -4.14 -5.32 -8.23
C PHE A 33 -2.85 -6.13 -8.07
N VAL A 34 -2.92 -7.29 -7.39
CA VAL A 34 -1.74 -8.16 -7.16
C VAL A 34 -1.12 -8.60 -8.48
N SER A 35 -1.94 -9.06 -9.42
CA SER A 35 -1.46 -9.49 -10.74
C SER A 35 -0.73 -8.36 -11.47
N ARG A 36 -1.24 -7.12 -11.37
CA ARG A 36 -0.67 -5.97 -12.06
C ARG A 36 0.64 -5.52 -11.42
N VAL A 37 0.69 -5.44 -10.09
CA VAL A 37 1.92 -5.15 -9.34
C VAL A 37 3.02 -6.16 -9.68
N VAL A 38 2.72 -7.46 -9.59
CA VAL A 38 3.70 -8.52 -9.90
C VAL A 38 4.17 -8.44 -11.35
N GLY A 39 3.27 -8.10 -12.28
CA GLY A 39 3.61 -7.89 -13.69
C GLY A 39 4.58 -6.73 -13.91
N VAL A 40 4.38 -5.59 -13.24
CA VAL A 40 5.21 -4.39 -13.46
C VAL A 40 6.53 -4.41 -12.70
N VAL A 41 6.67 -5.19 -11.63
CA VAL A 41 7.90 -5.23 -10.81
C VAL A 41 8.92 -6.30 -11.22
N LYS A 42 8.52 -7.29 -12.02
CA LYS A 42 9.29 -8.53 -12.28
C LYS A 42 10.71 -8.28 -12.79
N ASP A 43 10.90 -7.25 -13.59
CA ASP A 43 12.16 -6.95 -14.29
C ASP A 43 12.71 -5.55 -13.97
N LYS A 44 12.26 -4.94 -12.86
CA LYS A 44 12.63 -3.58 -12.45
C LYS A 44 13.60 -3.57 -11.27
N GLU A 45 14.48 -2.57 -11.23
CA GLU A 45 15.32 -2.26 -10.06
C GLU A 45 14.49 -1.58 -8.96
N PHE A 46 15.02 -1.49 -7.74
CA PHE A 46 14.25 -1.09 -6.56
C PHE A 46 13.50 0.25 -6.72
N LEU A 47 14.16 1.29 -7.24
CA LEU A 47 13.54 2.60 -7.44
C LEU A 47 12.47 2.55 -8.54
N ASP A 48 12.76 1.87 -9.66
CA ASP A 48 11.81 1.71 -10.76
C ASP A 48 10.58 0.90 -10.34
N ARG A 49 10.72 -0.02 -9.37
CA ARG A 49 9.58 -0.72 -8.75
C ARG A 49 8.70 0.23 -7.96
N GLN A 50 9.27 1.20 -7.25
CA GLN A 50 8.49 2.20 -6.51
C GLN A 50 7.65 3.04 -7.46
N ASP A 51 8.27 3.55 -8.53
CA ASP A 51 7.57 4.34 -9.55
C ASP A 51 6.46 3.51 -10.22
N ALA A 52 6.75 2.26 -10.60
CA ALA A 52 5.77 1.35 -11.18
C ALA A 52 4.57 1.08 -10.26
N ILE A 53 4.83 0.96 -8.95
CA ILE A 53 3.78 0.78 -7.95
C ILE A 53 2.91 2.04 -7.88
N VAL A 54 3.51 3.23 -7.89
CA VAL A 54 2.77 4.50 -7.88
C VAL A 54 1.85 4.59 -9.09
N GLU A 55 2.32 4.23 -10.29
CA GLU A 55 1.50 4.18 -11.50
C GLU A 55 0.27 3.26 -11.34
N VAL A 56 0.47 2.04 -10.81
CA VAL A 56 -0.64 1.11 -10.54
C VAL A 56 -1.62 1.69 -9.51
N PHE A 57 -1.13 2.39 -8.50
CA PHE A 57 -1.98 3.07 -7.52
C PHE A 57 -2.82 4.19 -8.14
N GLU A 58 -2.24 4.98 -9.05
CA GLU A 58 -2.97 6.04 -9.74
C GLU A 58 -4.09 5.49 -10.64
N GLU A 59 -3.83 4.38 -11.33
CA GLU A 59 -4.82 3.68 -12.14
C GLU A 59 -6.00 3.18 -11.29
N VAL A 60 -5.69 2.63 -10.11
CA VAL A 60 -6.68 1.92 -9.28
C VAL A 60 -7.45 2.85 -8.35
N LEU A 61 -6.80 3.87 -7.76
CA LEU A 61 -7.47 4.84 -6.89
C LEU A 61 -8.10 6.00 -7.68
N GLY A 62 -7.69 6.17 -8.94
CA GLY A 62 -8.06 7.30 -9.79
C GLY A 62 -7.27 8.56 -9.43
N LYS A 63 -7.15 9.48 -10.38
CA LYS A 63 -6.36 10.73 -10.26
C LYS A 63 -6.95 11.79 -9.31
N ASN A 64 -7.84 11.41 -8.40
CA ASN A 64 -8.43 12.34 -7.44
C ASN A 64 -7.62 12.34 -6.15
N TYR A 65 -6.70 13.31 -6.03
CA TYR A 65 -5.83 13.48 -4.88
C TYR A 65 -6.57 13.44 -3.52
N GLN A 66 -7.72 14.09 -3.40
CA GLN A 66 -8.46 14.10 -2.13
C GLN A 66 -9.02 12.73 -1.75
N LYS A 67 -9.55 11.97 -2.74
CA LYS A 67 -10.01 10.60 -2.50
C LYS A 67 -8.86 9.68 -2.16
N THR A 68 -7.73 9.81 -2.85
CA THR A 68 -6.49 9.05 -2.57
C THR A 68 -5.94 9.37 -1.20
N PHE A 69 -5.89 10.65 -0.82
CA PHE A 69 -5.41 11.08 0.49
C PHE A 69 -6.33 10.59 1.61
N SER A 70 -7.64 10.73 1.45
CA SER A 70 -8.62 10.23 2.44
C SER A 70 -8.53 8.71 2.60
N PHE A 71 -8.29 8.00 1.50
CA PHE A 71 -8.02 6.56 1.50
C PHE A 71 -6.72 6.22 2.26
N LEU A 72 -5.63 6.93 1.98
CA LEU A 72 -4.35 6.75 2.68
C LEU A 72 -4.46 7.06 4.17
N GLN A 73 -5.29 8.03 4.56
CA GLN A 73 -5.58 8.31 5.97
C GLN A 73 -6.24 7.12 6.67
N LEU A 74 -7.27 6.54 6.06
CA LEU A 74 -7.95 5.33 6.54
C LEU A 74 -7.01 4.12 6.60
N TYR A 75 -6.16 3.95 5.59
CA TYR A 75 -5.21 2.84 5.49
C TYR A 75 -4.07 2.94 6.52
N LEU A 76 -3.42 4.10 6.61
CA LEU A 76 -2.24 4.30 7.47
C LEU A 76 -2.62 4.42 8.95
N ALA A 77 -3.85 4.85 9.23
CA ALA A 77 -4.26 5.18 10.58
C ALA A 77 -5.78 4.96 10.77
N PRO A 78 -6.27 3.71 10.67
CA PRO A 78 -7.70 3.41 10.75
C PRO A 78 -8.34 3.89 12.07
N ASN A 79 -7.56 3.97 13.15
CA ASN A 79 -7.98 4.44 14.47
C ASN A 79 -7.77 5.96 14.69
N CYS A 80 -7.35 6.70 13.67
CA CYS A 80 -6.97 8.11 13.82
C CYS A 80 -8.00 9.04 13.20
N ARG A 81 -8.67 9.82 14.06
CA ARG A 81 -9.51 10.97 13.65
C ARG A 81 -8.74 12.05 12.88
N ASN A 82 -7.42 12.13 13.06
CA ASN A 82 -6.58 13.14 12.40
C ASN A 82 -5.17 12.62 12.11
N LEU A 83 -4.88 12.38 10.83
CA LEU A 83 -3.59 11.83 10.38
C LEU A 83 -2.40 12.73 10.77
N ARG A 84 -2.58 14.06 10.77
CA ARG A 84 -1.51 15.00 11.16
C ARG A 84 -1.08 14.77 12.61
N VAL A 85 -2.04 14.56 13.50
CA VAL A 85 -1.80 14.32 14.92
C VAL A 85 -1.15 12.95 15.13
N CYS A 86 -1.59 11.93 14.39
CA CYS A 86 -1.03 10.58 14.51
C CYS A 86 0.38 10.44 13.95
N LEU A 87 0.70 11.13 12.84
CA LEU A 87 2.06 11.20 12.32
C LEU A 87 2.99 12.01 13.24
N GLN A 88 2.53 13.13 13.81
CA GLN A 88 3.31 13.89 14.80
C GLN A 88 3.57 13.11 16.09
N LYS A 89 2.62 12.27 16.53
CA LYS A 89 2.73 11.49 17.75
C LYS A 89 3.39 10.11 17.58
N GLY A 90 3.84 9.76 16.37
CA GLY A 90 4.52 8.48 16.11
C GLY A 90 3.61 7.25 16.17
N PHE A 91 2.28 7.40 16.03
CA PHE A 91 1.30 6.30 16.08
C PHE A 91 1.34 5.35 14.85
N GLY A 92 2.36 5.44 14.00
CA GLY A 92 2.44 4.73 12.72
C GLY A 92 2.90 3.27 12.76
N TYR A 93 3.41 2.75 13.89
CA TYR A 93 4.04 1.41 13.93
C TYR A 93 3.75 0.57 15.17
N GLY A 94 2.79 0.96 16.02
CA GLY A 94 2.56 0.32 17.32
C GLY A 94 1.49 -0.78 17.39
N GLN A 95 0.68 -1.01 16.35
CA GLN A 95 -0.49 -1.91 16.43
C GLN A 95 -0.57 -2.99 15.35
N LEU A 96 0.53 -3.32 14.67
CA LEU A 96 0.58 -4.43 13.69
C LEU A 96 1.63 -5.49 14.05
N GLY A 97 1.76 -5.85 15.32
CA GLY A 97 2.69 -6.91 15.73
C GLY A 97 2.51 -7.31 17.18
N GLY A 98 1.58 -8.23 17.42
CA GLY A 98 1.31 -8.81 18.73
C GLY A 98 0.53 -10.11 18.61
N ILE A 99 0.90 -10.98 17.65
CA ILE A 99 0.79 -12.45 17.68
C ILE A 99 1.91 -13.00 16.80
#